data_AF-A0A661G4U7-F1
#
_entry.id   AF-A0A661G4U7-F1
#
_cell.length_a   1.000
_cell.length_b   1.000
_cell.length_c   1.000
_cell.angle_alpha   90.00
_cell.angle_beta   90.00
_cell.angle_gamma   90.00
#
_symmetry.space_group_name_H-M   'P 1'
#
loop_
_entity.id
_entity.type
_entity.pdbx_description
1 polymer ?
#
loop_
_entity_poly.entity_id
_entity_poly.type
_entity_poly.pdbx_seq_one_letter_code
_entity_poly.pdbx_strand_id
1 'polypeptide(L)'
;MLRARLASRNAQPALLCCAPAMPLILLNKPYRVLCQFKDDQGRETLADHINIADVYPAGRLDFDSEGLLLLTDDGQLQARISQPRSKLAKHYWAQVEGLAGDKQLGELTTGVALKDGPASAIKAVTIADPDGLWERVPPIRERR
;
A
#
# COMPACT_ATOMS: atom_id res chain seq x y z
N MET A 1 51.75 -7.71 -50.13
CA MET A 1 51.77 -6.47 -49.33
C MET A 1 50.32 -5.98 -49.20
N LEU A 2 49.76 -6.11 -48.01
CA LEU A 2 48.34 -5.97 -47.67
C LEU A 2 47.94 -4.48 -47.57
N ARG A 3 46.82 -4.06 -48.17
CA ARG A 3 46.16 -2.78 -47.82
C ARG A 3 44.66 -3.00 -47.66
N ALA A 4 44.26 -3.37 -46.44
CA ALA A 4 42.87 -3.31 -46.00
C ALA A 4 42.54 -1.86 -45.63
N ARG A 5 41.52 -1.27 -46.28
CA ARG A 5 40.97 0.03 -45.91
C ARG A 5 40.21 -0.12 -44.60
N LEU A 6 40.69 0.54 -43.54
CA LEU A 6 39.95 0.76 -42.31
C LEU A 6 38.82 1.75 -42.60
N ALA A 7 37.60 1.24 -42.76
CA ALA A 7 36.40 2.06 -42.66
C ALA A 7 36.26 2.46 -41.18
N SER A 8 36.50 3.74 -40.90
CA SER A 8 36.15 4.39 -39.64
C SER A 8 34.65 4.24 -39.41
N ARG A 9 34.26 3.25 -38.61
CA ARG A 9 32.92 3.18 -38.02
C ARG A 9 33.00 3.96 -36.71
N ASN A 10 32.52 5.19 -36.78
CA ASN A 10 32.26 6.05 -35.63
C ASN A 10 31.13 5.40 -34.83
N ALA A 11 31.48 4.47 -33.93
CA ALA A 11 30.54 3.89 -32.99
C ALA A 11 30.30 4.92 -31.87
N GLN A 12 29.23 5.70 -32.00
CA GLN A 12 28.70 6.44 -30.87
C GLN A 12 28.35 5.42 -29.77
N PRO A 13 28.83 5.60 -28.52
CA PRO A 13 28.39 4.73 -27.44
C PRO A 13 26.90 4.96 -27.26
N ALA A 14 26.12 3.88 -27.36
CA ALA A 14 24.73 3.89 -26.94
C ALA A 14 24.71 4.40 -25.50
N LEU A 15 24.15 5.59 -25.30
CA LEU A 15 23.77 6.10 -24.00
C LEU A 15 22.97 4.98 -23.32
N LEU A 16 23.58 4.39 -22.30
CA LEU A 16 22.92 3.49 -21.38
C LEU A 16 21.82 4.35 -20.74
N CYS A 17 20.62 4.28 -21.31
CA CYS A 17 19.44 4.90 -20.75
C CYS A 17 19.24 4.20 -19.42
N CYS A 18 19.73 4.81 -18.35
CA CYS A 18 19.43 4.39 -17.00
C CYS A 18 17.90 4.52 -16.91
N ALA A 19 17.20 3.39 -16.92
CA ALA A 19 15.76 3.40 -16.71
C ALA A 19 15.52 4.25 -15.46
N PRO A 20 14.60 5.24 -15.49
CA PRO A 20 14.33 6.05 -14.33
C PRO A 20 14.05 5.12 -13.15
N ALA A 21 14.67 5.41 -12.01
CA ALA A 21 14.46 4.62 -10.80
C ALA A 21 12.96 4.50 -10.57
N MET A 22 12.44 3.27 -10.47
CA MET A 22 11.02 3.01 -10.23
C MET A 22 10.72 3.36 -8.77
N PRO A 23 10.12 4.53 -8.44
CA PRO A 23 9.78 4.87 -7.07
C PRO A 23 8.85 3.81 -6.47
N LEU A 24 9.25 3.31 -5.30
CA LEU A 24 8.34 2.67 -4.35
C LEU A 24 8.26 3.58 -3.13
N ILE A 25 7.10 4.23 -2.97
CA ILE A 25 6.83 5.17 -1.89
C ILE A 25 6.05 4.43 -0.81
N LEU A 26 6.45 4.64 0.44
CA LEU A 26 5.73 4.21 1.63
C LEU A 26 5.09 5.45 2.24
N LEU A 27 3.77 5.53 2.19
CA LEU A 27 3.00 6.59 2.83
C LEU A 27 2.33 6.02 4.08
N ASN A 28 2.46 6.70 5.22
CA ASN A 28 1.54 6.51 6.32
C ASN A 28 0.29 7.37 6.05
N LYS A 29 -0.75 6.78 5.44
CA LYS A 29 -1.97 7.49 5.02
C LYS A 29 -2.76 7.93 6.27
N PRO A 30 -3.04 9.23 6.44
CA PRO A 30 -3.88 9.70 7.53
C PRO A 30 -5.35 9.25 7.39
N TYR A 31 -6.09 9.33 8.50
CA TYR A 31 -7.52 9.11 8.52
C TYR A 31 -8.25 10.16 7.67
N ARG A 32 -9.35 9.77 7.01
CA ARG A 32 -10.16 10.64 6.15
C ARG A 32 -9.42 11.23 4.95
N VAL A 33 -8.40 10.52 4.47
CA VAL A 33 -7.75 10.79 3.19
C VAL A 33 -8.16 9.72 2.19
N LEU A 34 -8.63 10.12 1.01
CA LEU A 34 -9.00 9.19 -0.04
C LEU A 34 -7.76 8.52 -0.64
N CYS A 35 -7.86 7.22 -0.94
CA CYS A 35 -6.82 6.47 -1.63
C CYS A 35 -6.85 6.68 -3.16
N GLN A 36 -6.86 7.94 -3.58
CA GLN A 36 -6.84 8.39 -4.98
C GLN A 36 -6.29 9.82 -5.06
N PHE A 37 -5.95 10.30 -6.26
CA PHE A 37 -5.37 11.63 -6.49
C PHE A 37 -6.37 12.69 -6.98
N LYS A 38 -7.63 12.31 -7.22
CA LYS A 38 -8.69 13.21 -7.69
C LYS A 38 -9.93 12.99 -6.86
N ASP A 39 -10.60 14.07 -6.48
CA ASP A 39 -11.88 14.02 -5.79
C ASP A 39 -12.86 15.02 -6.39
N ASP A 40 -14.15 14.68 -6.30
CA ASP A 40 -15.26 15.48 -6.82
C ASP A 40 -16.09 16.15 -5.71
N GLN A 41 -15.76 15.90 -4.44
CA GLN A 41 -16.56 16.28 -3.26
C GLN A 41 -15.79 17.12 -2.24
N GLY A 42 -14.56 17.57 -2.57
CA GLY A 42 -13.73 18.40 -1.71
C GLY A 42 -13.09 17.68 -0.50
N ARG A 43 -12.95 16.35 -0.57
CA ARG A 43 -12.24 15.53 0.42
C ARG A 43 -10.74 15.55 0.16
N GLU A 44 -9.95 15.38 1.22
CA GLU A 44 -8.49 15.26 1.15
C GLU A 44 -8.08 13.98 0.40
N THR A 45 -6.98 14.05 -0.34
CA THR A 45 -6.53 13.03 -1.29
C THR A 45 -5.03 12.74 -1.15
N LEU A 46 -4.53 11.76 -1.90
CA LEU A 46 -3.10 11.48 -1.93
C LEU A 46 -2.27 12.63 -2.53
N ALA A 47 -2.89 13.51 -3.33
CA ALA A 47 -2.23 14.67 -3.92
C ALA A 47 -1.80 15.70 -2.85
N ASP A 48 -2.48 15.72 -1.71
CA ASP A 48 -2.20 16.63 -0.60
C ASP A 48 -0.97 16.18 0.21
N HIS A 49 -0.56 14.91 0.09
CA HIS A 49 0.56 14.32 0.83
C HIS A 49 1.76 13.94 -0.03
N ILE A 50 1.59 13.85 -1.35
CA ILE A 50 2.62 13.35 -2.26
C ILE A 50 2.78 14.30 -3.44
N ASN A 51 3.98 14.86 -3.58
CA ASN A 51 4.38 15.73 -4.69
C ASN A 51 5.21 14.99 -5.77
N ILE A 52 4.98 13.69 -5.93
CA ILE A 52 5.63 12.84 -6.93
C ILE A 52 4.58 12.51 -7.99
N ALA A 53 4.89 12.84 -9.25
CA ALA A 53 4.01 12.56 -10.38
C ALA A 53 4.06 11.08 -10.78
N ASP A 54 3.03 10.66 -11.52
CA ASP A 54 2.94 9.35 -12.19
C ASP A 54 3.07 8.10 -11.31
N VAL A 55 2.86 8.25 -9.99
CA VAL A 55 2.75 7.13 -9.05
C VAL A 55 1.29 6.83 -8.73
N TYR A 56 0.99 5.56 -8.52
CA TYR A 56 -0.35 5.06 -8.24
C TYR A 56 -0.35 4.16 -7.01
N PRO A 57 -1.43 4.15 -6.22
CA PRO A 57 -1.52 3.27 -5.07
C PRO A 57 -1.48 1.79 -5.49
N ALA A 58 -0.58 1.04 -4.85
CA ALA A 58 -0.41 -0.39 -5.00
C ALA A 58 -1.32 -1.13 -4.02
N GLY A 59 -2.61 -1.13 -4.33
CA GLY A 59 -3.67 -1.59 -3.44
C GLY A 59 -4.46 -0.42 -2.86
N ARG A 60 -5.62 -0.73 -2.27
CA ARG A 60 -6.51 0.28 -1.69
C ARG A 60 -6.45 0.22 -0.18
N LEU A 61 -6.45 1.40 0.44
CA LEU A 61 -6.70 1.58 1.87
C LEU A 61 -7.94 2.46 2.00
N ASP A 62 -8.90 2.03 2.81
CA ASP A 62 -10.19 2.71 2.88
C ASP A 62 -10.07 4.14 3.45
N PHE A 63 -11.05 4.98 3.12
CA PHE A 63 -11.09 6.38 3.55
C PHE A 63 -11.05 6.51 5.08
N ASP A 64 -11.70 5.58 5.77
CA ASP A 64 -11.77 5.51 7.22
C ASP A 64 -10.70 4.62 7.86
N SER A 65 -9.70 4.19 7.08
CA SER A 65 -8.51 3.49 7.55
C SER A 65 -7.27 4.39 7.54
N GLU A 66 -6.25 3.99 8.29
CA GLU A 66 -4.96 4.65 8.42
C GLU A 66 -3.81 3.66 8.27
N GLY A 67 -2.61 4.17 8.04
CA GLY A 67 -1.40 3.34 8.04
C GLY A 67 -0.76 3.19 6.67
N LEU A 68 -0.02 2.10 6.50
CA LEU A 68 0.85 1.89 5.35
C LEU A 68 0.05 1.77 4.04
N LEU A 69 0.31 2.71 3.14
CA LEU A 69 -0.08 2.67 1.73
C LEU A 69 1.19 2.71 0.87
N LEU A 70 1.28 1.77 -0.07
CA LEU A 70 2.37 1.73 -1.04
C LEU A 70 1.94 2.44 -2.32
N LEU A 71 2.84 3.21 -2.92
CA LEU A 71 2.62 3.80 -4.25
C LEU A 71 3.82 3.52 -5.16
N THR A 72 3.55 3.29 -6.43
CA THR A 72 4.58 3.03 -7.43
C THR A 72 4.12 3.40 -8.83
N ASP A 73 5.07 3.65 -9.72
CA ASP A 73 4.87 3.80 -11.16
C ASP A 73 5.01 2.46 -11.91
N ASP A 74 5.55 1.41 -11.27
CA ASP A 74 5.69 0.07 -11.85
C ASP A 74 4.37 -0.72 -11.77
N GLY A 75 3.72 -0.86 -12.92
CA GLY A 75 2.48 -1.64 -13.07
C GLY A 75 2.61 -3.12 -12.71
N GLN A 76 3.78 -3.75 -12.91
CA GLN A 76 3.99 -5.15 -12.52
C GLN A 76 4.06 -5.29 -10.99
N LEU A 77 4.79 -4.39 -10.33
CA LEU A 77 4.87 -4.35 -8.87
C LEU A 77 3.50 -4.03 -8.26
N GLN A 78 2.79 -3.04 -8.83
CA GLN A 78 1.43 -2.68 -8.42
C GLN A 78 0.47 -3.87 -8.52
N ALA A 79 0.49 -4.60 -9.63
CA ALA A 79 -0.29 -5.82 -9.83
C ALA A 79 0.07 -6.91 -8.81
N ARG A 80 1.37 -7.13 -8.57
CA ARG A 80 1.86 -8.11 -7.60
C ARG A 80 1.38 -7.79 -6.18
N ILE A 81 1.32 -6.52 -5.80
CA ILE A 81 0.88 -6.13 -4.45
C ILE A 81 -0.64 -6.21 -4.30
N SER A 82 -1.38 -5.76 -5.31
CA SER A 82 -2.83 -5.53 -5.21
C SER A 82 -3.70 -6.75 -5.55
N GLN A 83 -3.23 -7.66 -6.40
CA GLN A 83 -4.05 -8.78 -6.86
C GLN A 83 -4.34 -9.79 -5.75
N PRO A 84 -5.60 -10.23 -5.53
CA PRO A 84 -5.92 -11.21 -4.49
C PRO A 84 -5.14 -12.54 -4.59
N ARG A 85 -4.71 -12.91 -5.80
CA ARG A 85 -3.97 -14.14 -6.08
C ARG A 85 -2.53 -14.14 -5.56
N SER A 86 -1.93 -12.98 -5.32
CA SER A 86 -0.54 -12.89 -4.86
C SER A 86 -0.37 -13.29 -3.39
N LYS A 87 -1.47 -13.37 -2.62
CA LYS A 87 -1.52 -13.83 -1.23
C LYS A 87 -0.50 -13.13 -0.32
N LEU A 88 -0.19 -11.86 -0.59
CA LEU A 88 0.67 -11.09 0.28
C LEU A 88 -0.01 -10.89 1.64
N ALA A 89 0.69 -11.24 2.71
CA ALA A 89 0.21 -11.05 4.06
C ALA A 89 0.12 -9.55 4.38
N LYS A 90 -0.99 -9.16 4.99
CA LYS A 90 -1.25 -7.81 5.48
C LYS A 90 -1.46 -7.89 6.98
N HIS A 91 -0.84 -6.98 7.71
CA HIS A 91 -0.91 -6.91 9.15
C HIS A 91 -1.64 -5.63 9.54
N TYR A 92 -2.59 -5.77 10.45
CA TYR A 92 -3.44 -4.66 10.89
C TYR A 92 -3.44 -4.63 12.41
N TRP A 93 -3.36 -3.43 12.96
CA TRP A 93 -3.83 -3.16 14.31
C TRP A 93 -5.25 -2.63 14.20
N ALA A 94 -6.17 -3.30 14.90
CA ALA A 94 -7.58 -2.95 14.89
C ALA A 94 -8.03 -2.68 16.32
N GLN A 95 -8.51 -1.48 16.57
CA GLN A 95 -9.18 -1.16 17.82
C GLN A 95 -10.65 -1.58 17.71
N VAL A 96 -11.15 -2.27 18.73
CA VAL A 96 -12.52 -2.76 18.81
C VAL A 96 -13.20 -2.21 20.07
N GLU A 97 -14.54 -2.19 20.07
CA GLU A 97 -15.30 -1.91 21.28
C GLU A 97 -15.22 -3.12 22.24
N GLY A 98 -14.87 -2.88 23.50
CA GLY A 98 -14.69 -3.93 24.51
C GLY A 98 -13.39 -4.70 24.36
N LEU A 99 -13.37 -5.95 24.85
CA LEU A 99 -12.21 -6.85 24.77
C LEU A 99 -12.53 -8.02 23.85
N ALA A 100 -11.66 -8.27 22.86
CA ALA A 100 -11.75 -9.44 22.01
C ALA A 100 -11.32 -10.69 22.80
N GLY A 101 -12.27 -11.58 23.10
CA GLY A 101 -12.01 -12.82 23.81
C GLY A 101 -11.44 -13.92 22.90
N ASP A 102 -10.81 -14.94 23.50
CA ASP A 102 -10.16 -16.05 22.79
C ASP A 102 -11.09 -16.75 21.79
N LYS A 103 -12.38 -16.88 22.13
CA LYS A 103 -13.39 -17.44 21.23
C LYS A 103 -13.50 -16.63 19.93
N GLN A 104 -13.60 -15.31 20.03
CA GLN A 104 -13.73 -14.42 18.86
C GLN A 104 -12.46 -14.42 18.01
N LEU A 105 -11.29 -14.45 18.64
CA LEU A 105 -10.00 -14.58 17.94
C LEU A 105 -9.89 -15.94 17.21
N GLY A 106 -10.40 -17.00 17.83
CA GLY A 106 -10.51 -18.33 17.23
C GLY A 106 -11.46 -18.38 16.03
N GLU A 107 -12.59 -17.68 16.10
CA GLU A 107 -13.52 -17.53 14.97
C GLU A 107 -12.87 -16.79 13.80
N LEU A 108 -12.12 -15.71 14.07
CA LEU A 108 -11.39 -14.99 13.02
C LEU A 108 -10.36 -15.86 12.30
N THR A 109 -9.65 -16.74 13.02
CA THR A 109 -8.64 -17.62 12.41
C THR A 109 -9.23 -18.87 11.74
N THR A 110 -10.31 -19.42 12.29
CA THR A 110 -11.01 -20.59 11.72
C THR A 110 -11.84 -20.20 10.49
N GLY A 111 -12.38 -18.99 10.49
CA GLY A 111 -13.14 -18.40 9.40
C GLY A 111 -14.53 -17.94 9.83
N VAL A 112 -14.95 -16.82 9.26
CA VAL A 112 -16.25 -16.18 9.46
C VAL A 112 -16.99 -16.08 8.12
N ALA A 113 -18.32 -16.12 8.17
CA ALA A 113 -19.15 -15.92 6.99
C ALA A 113 -19.45 -14.42 6.80
N LEU A 114 -19.05 -13.87 5.65
CA LEU A 114 -19.39 -12.52 5.21
C LEU A 114 -20.41 -12.58 4.07
N LYS A 115 -20.95 -11.41 3.68
CA LYS A 115 -21.94 -11.30 2.60
C LYS A 115 -21.39 -11.75 1.24
N ASP A 116 -20.10 -11.59 1.03
CA ASP A 116 -19.35 -11.90 -0.19
C ASP A 116 -18.62 -13.25 -0.13
N GLY A 117 -18.72 -13.98 0.98
CA GLY A 117 -18.16 -15.31 1.15
C GLY A 117 -17.45 -15.52 2.48
N PRO A 118 -16.81 -16.69 2.67
CA PRO A 118 -16.03 -16.95 3.85
C PRO A 118 -14.71 -16.16 3.85
N ALA A 119 -14.28 -15.71 5.02
CA ALA A 119 -12.99 -15.05 5.22
C ALA A 119 -12.32 -15.56 6.49
N SER A 120 -11.00 -15.67 6.49
CA SER A 120 -10.21 -16.05 7.67
C SER A 120 -8.92 -15.24 7.77
N ALA A 121 -8.50 -15.00 9.00
CA ALA A 121 -7.22 -14.40 9.33
C ALA A 121 -6.14 -15.49 9.45
N ILE A 122 -4.92 -15.19 9.02
CA ILE A 122 -3.75 -16.06 9.24
C ILE A 122 -3.43 -16.14 10.75
N LYS A 123 -3.59 -15.01 11.45
CA LYS A 123 -3.36 -14.86 12.88
C LYS A 123 -4.23 -13.72 13.42
N ALA A 124 -4.82 -13.91 14.59
CA ALA A 124 -5.52 -12.88 15.35
C ALA A 124 -5.10 -13.00 16.82
N VAL A 125 -4.61 -11.90 17.40
CA VAL A 125 -4.18 -11.83 18.80
C VAL A 125 -4.54 -10.46 19.36
N THR A 126 -4.81 -10.41 20.66
CA THR A 126 -4.80 -9.14 21.39
C THR A 126 -3.36 -8.68 21.57
N ILE A 127 -3.16 -7.37 21.56
CA ILE A 127 -1.88 -6.73 21.87
C ILE A 127 -2.13 -5.67 22.94
N ALA A 128 -1.09 -5.36 23.72
CA ALA A 128 -1.09 -4.13 24.49
C ALA A 128 -1.06 -2.92 23.54
N ASP A 129 -1.42 -1.74 24.06
CA ASP A 129 -1.32 -0.52 23.28
C ASP A 129 0.11 -0.34 22.76
N PRO A 130 0.29 -0.20 21.43
CA PRO A 130 1.62 -0.14 20.84
C PRO A 130 2.33 1.18 21.21
N ASP A 131 3.59 1.07 21.61
CA ASP A 131 4.43 2.23 21.92
C ASP A 131 4.62 3.10 20.67
N GLY A 132 4.44 4.42 20.83
CA GLY A 132 4.73 5.40 19.77
C GLY A 132 3.73 5.39 18.61
N LEU A 133 2.53 4.84 18.80
CA LEU A 133 1.44 5.02 17.82
C LEU A 133 1.07 6.50 17.73
N TRP A 134 0.94 7.02 16.50
CA TRP A 134 0.58 8.41 16.27
C TRP A 134 -0.87 8.69 16.68
N GLU A 135 -1.15 9.93 17.07
CA GLU A 135 -2.52 10.36 17.36
C GLU A 135 -3.34 10.41 16.06
N ARG A 136 -4.56 9.88 16.13
CA ARG A 136 -5.52 9.96 15.03
C ARG A 136 -6.29 11.27 15.05
N VAL A 137 -6.53 11.85 13.87
CA VAL A 137 -7.30 13.09 13.71
C VAL A 137 -8.48 12.88 12.75
N PRO A 138 -9.76 13.11 13.17
CA PRO A 138 -10.19 13.32 14.55
C PRO A 138 -9.97 12.07 15.43
N PRO A 139 -9.87 12.24 16.76
CA PRO A 139 -9.67 11.14 17.69
C PRO A 139 -10.80 10.12 17.62
N ILE A 140 -10.50 8.91 18.08
CA ILE A 140 -11.44 7.79 18.09
C ILE A 140 -12.58 8.10 19.06
N ARG A 141 -13.82 7.92 18.58
CA ARG A 141 -15.00 8.18 19.40
C ARG A 141 -15.17 7.06 20.42
N GLU A 142 -15.08 7.41 21.70
CA GLU A 142 -15.48 6.54 22.79
C GLU A 142 -17.00 6.58 22.97
N ARG A 143 -17.64 5.41 22.97
CA ARG A 143 -19.05 5.26 23.34
C ARG A 143 -19.09 4.79 24.80
N ARG A 144 -19.83 5.50 25.65
CA ARG A 144 -20.12 5.12 27.03
C ARG A 144 -21.47 4.41 27.09
#